data_AF-A0A7K4CX23-F1
#
_entry.id   AF-A0A7K4CX23-F1
#
_cell.length_a   1.000
_cell.length_b   1.000
_cell.length_c   1.000
_cell.angle_alpha   90.00
_cell.angle_beta   90.00
_cell.angle_gamma   90.00
#
_symmetry.space_group_name_H-M   'P 1'
#
loop_
_entity.id
_entity.type
_entity.pdbx_description
1 polymer ?
#
loop_
_entity_poly.entity_id
_entity_poly.type
_entity_poly.pdbx_seq_one_letter_code
_entity_poly.pdbx_strand_id
1 'polypeptide(L)'
;MDAIRQDIDALPAIAKDFIQRVVRILEKHVPSTSFAIFLFGSLSHASDKVNCVDGTSDVDLLVIVKDDVSTAARDAWVELNALQQILGNHVSRRGIIPSILRVVERQTGMHENIFMSRESDFKNARFSKIFRTNKILTWLLAPASIVLGSALCHMARVHGNAEIEGSVRAMQATIGKEKHILPDLVRSFLMNVILALGATILLPVTNKATKYAVEATKWSMYAATYLMIGERPSKASQKRFFERLGIDANFLDRWMELSQNYTPDVKYTVKTPWNVVKIHALGFKIKKIK
;
A
#
# COMPACT_ATOMS: atom_id res chain seq x y z
N MET A 1 -12.86 5.70 -18.36
CA MET A 1 -12.68 4.78 -17.23
C MET A 1 -13.54 5.30 -16.11
N ASP A 2 -14.77 4.80 -16.02
CA ASP A 2 -15.69 5.12 -14.93
C ASP A 2 -15.62 4.00 -13.90
N ALA A 3 -14.92 4.27 -12.81
CA ALA A 3 -15.23 3.69 -11.51
C ALA A 3 -14.86 4.69 -10.41
N ILE A 4 -15.65 4.96 -9.38
CA ILE A 4 -17.09 4.91 -9.10
C ILE A 4 -17.12 5.45 -7.66
N ARG A 5 -17.99 6.42 -7.35
CA ARG A 5 -18.30 6.74 -5.95
C ARG A 5 -18.61 5.41 -5.26
N GLN A 6 -17.74 4.96 -4.37
CA GLN A 6 -17.96 3.67 -3.74
C GLN A 6 -19.03 3.86 -2.68
N ASP A 7 -20.12 3.13 -2.84
CA ASP A 7 -21.15 3.12 -1.83
C ASP A 7 -20.59 2.47 -0.56
N ILE A 8 -20.48 3.28 0.50
CA ILE A 8 -20.04 2.80 1.82
C ILE A 8 -20.95 1.68 2.30
N ASP A 9 -22.22 1.68 1.90
CA ASP A 9 -23.19 0.67 2.32
C ASP A 9 -22.96 -0.70 1.68
N ALA A 10 -22.21 -0.76 0.57
CA ALA A 10 -21.79 -2.00 -0.07
C ALA A 10 -20.51 -2.60 0.55
N LEU A 11 -19.85 -1.90 1.48
CA LEU A 11 -18.65 -2.36 2.15
C LEU A 11 -18.97 -3.29 3.34
N PRO A 12 -18.02 -4.17 3.72
CA PRO A 12 -18.16 -4.98 4.94
C PRO A 12 -18.39 -4.10 6.18
N ALA A 13 -19.20 -4.58 7.13
CA ALA A 13 -19.60 -3.81 8.32
C ALA A 13 -18.42 -3.21 9.10
N ILE A 14 -17.30 -3.96 9.22
CA ILE A 14 -16.07 -3.49 9.89
C ILE A 14 -15.45 -2.30 9.13
N ALA A 15 -15.38 -2.37 7.80
CA ALA A 15 -14.84 -1.29 6.98
C ALA A 15 -15.75 -0.06 7.02
N LYS A 16 -17.08 -0.26 7.00
CA LYS A 16 -18.07 0.81 7.15
C LYS A 16 -17.94 1.51 8.50
N ASP A 17 -17.90 0.77 9.62
CA ASP A 17 -17.71 1.36 10.95
C ASP A 17 -16.39 2.14 11.04
N PHE A 18 -15.30 1.59 10.49
CA PHE A 18 -14.01 2.27 10.48
C PHE A 18 -14.06 3.59 9.69
N ILE A 19 -14.58 3.59 8.46
CA ILE A 19 -14.73 4.80 7.63
C ILE A 19 -15.60 5.83 8.34
N GLN A 20 -16.71 5.42 8.95
CA GLN A 20 -17.59 6.32 9.68
C GLN A 20 -16.91 6.98 10.88
N ARG A 21 -16.04 6.26 11.61
CA ARG A 21 -15.23 6.87 12.68
C ARG A 21 -14.27 7.92 12.13
N VAL A 22 -13.61 7.63 11.01
CA VAL A 22 -12.72 8.58 10.34
C VAL A 22 -13.48 9.83 9.89
N VAL A 23 -14.67 9.66 9.30
CA VAL A 23 -15.56 10.77 8.91
C VAL A 23 -15.91 11.64 10.12
N ARG A 24 -16.36 11.05 11.23
CA ARG A 24 -16.72 11.81 12.46
C ARG A 24 -15.55 12.61 13.01
N ILE A 25 -14.35 12.02 13.03
CA ILE A 25 -13.13 12.72 13.48
C ILE A 25 -12.82 13.89 12.54
N LEU A 26 -12.91 13.69 11.23
CA LEU A 26 -12.66 14.76 10.27
C LEU A 26 -13.68 15.89 10.37
N GLU A 27 -14.98 15.58 10.42
CA GLU A 27 -16.06 16.57 10.49
C GLU A 27 -16.05 17.37 11.80
N LYS A 28 -15.49 16.80 12.88
CA LYS A 28 -15.27 17.52 14.15
C LYS A 28 -14.29 18.69 14.01
N HIS A 29 -13.30 18.56 13.13
CA HIS A 29 -12.16 19.48 13.06
C HIS A 29 -12.09 20.26 11.75
N VAL A 30 -12.45 19.63 10.64
CA VAL A 30 -12.29 20.14 9.28
C VAL A 30 -13.67 20.28 8.63
N PRO A 31 -14.00 21.43 8.02
CA PRO A 31 -15.24 21.60 7.27
C PRO A 31 -15.37 20.51 6.19
N SER A 32 -16.57 19.96 6.01
CA SER A 32 -16.86 18.91 5.01
C SER A 32 -16.53 19.32 3.57
N THR A 33 -16.51 20.62 3.29
CA THR A 33 -16.09 21.22 2.01
C THR A 33 -14.57 21.27 1.83
N SER A 34 -13.78 20.97 2.86
CA SER A 34 -12.32 21.12 2.87
C SER A 34 -11.57 19.80 2.93
N PHE A 35 -12.27 18.66 2.84
CA PHE A 35 -11.63 17.35 2.73
C PHE A 35 -12.41 16.38 1.86
N ALA A 36 -11.71 15.35 1.37
CA ALA A 36 -12.29 14.17 0.73
C ALA A 36 -11.55 12.91 1.20
N ILE A 37 -12.28 11.81 1.28
CA ILE A 37 -11.75 10.50 1.71
C ILE A 37 -11.84 9.54 0.54
N PHE A 38 -10.72 8.90 0.24
CA PHE A 38 -10.59 7.90 -0.81
C PHE A 38 -10.22 6.56 -0.19
N LEU A 39 -10.95 5.50 -0.55
CA LEU A 39 -10.55 4.12 -0.30
C LEU A 39 -9.61 3.68 -1.41
N PHE A 40 -8.51 3.04 -1.05
CA PHE A 40 -7.61 2.39 -1.99
C PHE A 40 -7.14 1.03 -1.44
N GLY A 41 -6.21 0.37 -2.13
CA GLY A 41 -5.68 -0.91 -1.68
C GLY A 41 -6.55 -2.10 -2.10
N SER A 42 -6.54 -3.18 -1.32
CA SER A 42 -7.22 -4.43 -1.72
C SER A 42 -8.75 -4.32 -1.69
N LEU A 43 -9.32 -3.48 -0.82
CA LEU A 43 -10.77 -3.33 -0.67
C LEU A 43 -11.43 -2.48 -1.76
N SER A 44 -10.67 -1.61 -2.44
CA SER A 44 -11.23 -0.82 -3.54
C SER A 44 -11.48 -1.64 -4.81
N HIS A 45 -11.01 -2.90 -4.87
CA HIS A 45 -11.33 -3.86 -5.94
C HIS A 45 -12.67 -4.59 -5.76
N ALA A 46 -13.34 -4.42 -4.61
CA ALA A 46 -14.57 -5.16 -4.30
C ALA A 46 -15.77 -4.79 -5.20
N SER A 47 -15.71 -3.66 -5.92
CA SER A 47 -16.77 -3.24 -6.84
C SER A 47 -16.84 -4.11 -8.11
N ASP A 48 -15.78 -4.82 -8.49
CA ASP A 48 -15.77 -5.58 -9.75
C ASP A 48 -16.04 -7.07 -9.59
N LYS A 49 -15.82 -7.69 -8.43
CA LYS A 49 -16.13 -9.13 -8.20
C LYS A 49 -16.45 -9.42 -6.74
N VAL A 50 -17.62 -10.04 -6.54
CA VAL A 50 -18.19 -10.59 -5.28
C VAL A 50 -17.26 -11.54 -4.49
N ASN A 51 -16.09 -11.90 -5.02
CA ASN A 51 -15.18 -12.89 -4.43
C ASN A 51 -13.86 -12.30 -3.87
N CYS A 52 -13.76 -10.99 -3.66
CA CYS A 52 -12.50 -10.35 -3.22
C CYS A 52 -12.50 -9.85 -1.77
N VAL A 53 -13.60 -10.00 -1.04
CA VAL A 53 -13.64 -9.67 0.39
C VAL A 53 -13.11 -10.85 1.20
N ASP A 54 -11.80 -11.07 1.13
CA ASP A 54 -11.11 -11.85 2.15
C ASP A 54 -11.24 -11.03 3.45
N GLY A 55 -11.84 -11.59 4.50
CA GLY A 55 -12.15 -10.94 5.79
C GLY A 55 -10.95 -10.42 6.60
N THR A 56 -9.78 -10.31 5.97
CA THR A 56 -8.51 -9.81 6.50
C THR A 56 -7.93 -8.65 5.68
N SER A 57 -8.67 -8.12 4.71
CA SER A 57 -8.20 -7.01 3.88
C SER A 57 -8.15 -5.70 4.67
N ASP A 58 -6.96 -5.10 4.75
CA ASP A 58 -6.74 -3.80 5.40
C ASP A 58 -7.56 -2.70 4.69
N VAL A 59 -8.15 -1.78 5.47
CA VAL A 59 -8.90 -0.63 4.95
C VAL A 59 -7.93 0.54 4.80
N ASP A 60 -7.39 0.74 3.60
CA ASP A 60 -6.44 1.81 3.32
C ASP A 60 -7.18 3.08 2.85
N LEU A 61 -7.10 4.14 3.64
CA LEU A 61 -7.76 5.42 3.39
C LEU A 61 -6.74 6.51 3.10
N LEU A 62 -6.97 7.27 2.02
CA LEU A 62 -6.29 8.53 1.77
C LEU A 62 -7.25 9.68 1.99
N VAL A 63 -6.95 10.52 2.97
CA VAL A 63 -7.65 11.77 3.24
C VAL A 63 -6.89 12.90 2.56
N ILE A 64 -7.55 13.62 1.66
CA ILE A 64 -7.00 14.82 1.03
C ILE A 64 -7.71 16.02 1.63
N VAL A 65 -6.95 16.98 2.14
CA VAL A 65 -7.46 18.24 2.73
C VAL A 65 -7.02 19.45 1.93
N LYS A 66 -7.85 20.50 1.87
CA LYS A 66 -7.46 21.79 1.28
C LYS A 66 -6.28 22.41 2.06
N ASP A 67 -5.48 23.23 1.39
CA ASP A 67 -4.25 23.77 1.98
C ASP A 67 -4.50 24.78 3.12
N ASP A 68 -5.67 25.42 3.12
CA ASP A 68 -6.10 26.48 4.04
C ASP A 68 -6.47 25.96 5.45
N VAL A 69 -6.80 24.67 5.59
CA VAL A 69 -7.22 24.06 6.87
C VAL A 69 -6.09 23.41 7.66
N SER A 70 -4.85 23.90 7.51
CA SER A 70 -3.67 23.19 8.03
C SER A 70 -3.63 22.95 9.55
N THR A 71 -4.18 23.86 10.36
CA THR A 71 -4.23 23.72 11.83
C THR A 71 -5.31 22.71 12.24
N ALA A 72 -6.52 22.88 11.71
CA ALA A 72 -7.63 21.93 11.89
C ALA A 72 -7.26 20.50 11.43
N ALA A 73 -6.60 20.39 10.28
CA ALA A 73 -6.13 19.10 9.77
C ALA A 73 -5.08 18.45 10.69
N ARG A 74 -4.24 19.26 11.36
CA ARG A 74 -3.28 18.74 12.36
C ARG A 74 -4.00 18.14 13.56
N ASP A 75 -5.04 18.80 14.06
CA ASP A 75 -5.78 18.35 15.23
C ASP A 75 -6.61 17.09 14.90
N ALA A 76 -7.25 17.06 13.73
CA ALA A 76 -7.86 15.86 13.18
C ALA A 76 -6.87 14.70 13.08
N TRP A 77 -5.66 14.97 12.59
CA TRP A 77 -4.63 13.96 12.43
C TRP A 77 -4.18 13.34 13.77
N VAL A 78 -4.13 14.11 14.86
CA VAL A 78 -3.80 13.57 16.19
C VAL A 78 -4.82 12.50 16.60
N GLU A 79 -6.11 12.76 16.42
CA GLU A 79 -7.18 11.81 16.75
C GLU A 79 -7.21 10.61 15.80
N LEU A 80 -6.99 10.82 14.50
CA LEU A 80 -6.89 9.73 13.53
C LEU A 80 -5.70 8.81 13.86
N ASN A 81 -4.56 9.37 14.26
CA ASN A 81 -3.42 8.58 14.71
C ASN A 81 -3.73 7.75 15.96
N ALA A 82 -4.52 8.29 16.89
CA ALA A 82 -4.96 7.52 18.05
C ALA A 82 -5.89 6.37 17.63
N LEU A 83 -6.83 6.62 16.71
CA LEU A 83 -7.70 5.59 16.15
C LEU A 83 -6.92 4.46 15.46
N GLN A 84 -5.91 4.81 14.64
CA GLN A 84 -5.04 3.83 13.99
C GLN A 84 -4.29 2.96 15.00
N GLN A 85 -3.79 3.55 16.08
CA GLN A 85 -3.06 2.80 17.13
C GLN A 85 -3.95 1.79 17.86
N ILE A 86 -5.21 2.15 18.11
CA ILE A 86 -6.20 1.28 18.76
C ILE A 86 -6.54 0.09 17.85
N LEU A 87 -6.75 0.34 16.56
CA LEU A 87 -7.17 -0.70 15.61
C LEU A 87 -6.01 -1.59 15.13
N GLY A 88 -4.81 -1.04 15.01
CA GLY A 88 -3.63 -1.76 14.54
C GLY A 88 -3.04 -2.77 15.55
N ASN A 89 -3.65 -2.93 16.73
CA ASN A 89 -3.12 -3.77 17.82
C ASN A 89 -1.60 -3.55 18.03
N HIS A 90 -1.18 -2.28 18.06
CA HIS A 90 0.20 -1.91 18.39
C HIS A 90 0.39 -2.05 19.90
N VAL A 91 0.37 -3.30 20.40
CA VAL A 91 0.83 -3.62 21.75
C VAL A 91 2.25 -3.07 21.85
N SER A 92 2.43 -2.05 22.68
CA SER A 92 3.71 -1.46 23.03
C SER A 92 4.58 -2.54 23.67
N ARG A 93 5.31 -3.29 22.85
CA ARG A 93 6.31 -4.25 23.33
C ARG A 93 7.62 -3.48 23.54
N ARG A 94 8.10 -3.48 24.79
CA ARG A 94 9.40 -2.92 25.17
C ARG A 94 10.50 -3.75 24.49
N GLY A 95 11.47 -3.10 23.85
CA GLY A 95 12.62 -3.76 23.20
C GLY A 95 13.19 -2.98 22.01
N ILE A 96 14.48 -3.20 21.73
CA ILE A 96 15.22 -2.51 20.66
C ILE A 96 14.70 -2.92 19.27
N ILE A 97 14.50 -4.23 19.05
CA ILE A 97 14.08 -4.79 17.75
C ILE A 97 12.66 -4.34 17.34
N PRO A 98 11.64 -4.40 18.21
CA PRO A 98 10.33 -3.82 17.91
C PRO A 98 10.37 -2.32 17.60
N SER A 99 11.31 -1.58 18.19
CA SER A 99 11.48 -0.14 17.97
C SER A 99 12.11 0.14 16.59
N ILE A 100 13.13 -0.64 16.20
CA ILE A 100 13.73 -0.56 14.85
C ILE A 100 12.70 -0.92 13.79
N LEU A 101 11.96 -2.01 13.98
CA LEU A 101 10.89 -2.41 13.07
C LEU A 101 9.81 -1.33 12.92
N ARG A 102 9.40 -0.71 14.03
CA ARG A 102 8.45 0.42 14.01
C ARG A 102 9.00 1.62 13.25
N VAL A 103 10.31 1.89 13.35
CA VAL A 103 10.95 2.96 12.58
C VAL A 103 10.92 2.62 11.09
N VAL A 104 11.23 1.37 10.69
CA VAL A 104 11.15 0.93 9.30
C VAL A 104 9.72 0.99 8.75
N GLU A 105 8.74 0.48 9.49
CA GLU A 105 7.31 0.53 9.14
C GLU A 105 6.83 1.97 8.95
N ARG A 106 7.10 2.86 9.92
CA ARG A 106 6.75 4.29 9.82
C ARG A 106 7.49 5.02 8.71
N GLN A 107 8.76 4.70 8.48
CA GLN A 107 9.56 5.34 7.43
C GLN A 107 9.17 4.88 6.03
N THR A 108 8.56 3.69 5.90
CA THR A 108 8.08 3.13 4.62
C THR A 108 6.59 3.35 4.41
N GLY A 109 5.84 3.80 5.43
CA GLY A 109 4.38 3.91 5.40
C GLY A 109 3.68 2.54 5.35
N MET A 110 4.42 1.47 5.66
CA MET A 110 3.93 0.10 5.60
C MET A 110 3.11 -0.19 6.84
N HIS A 111 1.86 -0.65 6.65
CA HIS A 111 0.89 -0.95 7.71
C HIS A 111 0.26 0.27 8.41
N GLU A 112 0.24 1.43 7.74
CA GLU A 112 -0.63 2.55 8.11
C GLU A 112 -1.94 2.42 7.31
N ASN A 113 -3.08 2.57 7.97
CA ASN A 113 -4.41 2.42 7.35
C ASN A 113 -4.99 3.77 6.92
N ILE A 114 -4.48 4.88 7.47
CA ILE A 114 -4.95 6.23 7.18
C ILE A 114 -3.76 7.10 6.81
N PHE A 115 -3.82 7.65 5.61
CA PHE A 115 -2.90 8.65 5.11
C PHE A 115 -3.63 9.98 5.02
N MET A 116 -2.97 11.07 5.38
CA MET A 116 -3.52 12.42 5.21
C MET A 116 -2.53 13.28 4.43
N SER A 117 -3.01 13.90 3.36
CA SER A 117 -2.22 14.76 2.49
C SER A 117 -2.92 16.08 2.22
N ARG A 118 -2.12 17.12 1.96
CA ARG A 118 -2.63 18.39 1.44
C ARG A 118 -2.92 18.26 -0.04
N GLU A 119 -3.92 18.99 -0.52
CA GLU A 119 -4.27 18.99 -1.94
C GLU A 119 -3.10 19.42 -2.83
N SER A 120 -2.33 20.44 -2.43
CA SER A 120 -1.11 20.83 -3.16
C SER A 120 -0.06 19.73 -3.20
N ASP A 121 0.20 19.05 -2.08
CA ASP A 121 1.21 17.98 -2.02
C ASP A 121 0.77 16.78 -2.88
N PHE A 122 -0.53 16.49 -2.90
CA PHE A 122 -1.12 15.47 -3.75
C PHE A 122 -0.99 15.84 -5.24
N LYS A 123 -1.44 17.03 -5.66
CA LYS A 123 -1.34 17.52 -7.05
C LYS A 123 0.08 17.49 -7.60
N ASN A 124 1.06 17.76 -6.74
CA ASN A 124 2.48 17.77 -7.09
C ASN A 124 3.16 16.39 -6.93
N ALA A 125 2.42 15.31 -6.73
CA ALA A 125 2.94 13.95 -6.55
C ALA A 125 4.03 13.82 -5.48
N ARG A 126 3.95 14.61 -4.40
CA ARG A 126 4.97 14.64 -3.35
C ARG A 126 4.83 13.41 -2.44
N PHE A 127 5.34 12.27 -2.90
CA PHE A 127 5.23 10.97 -2.26
C PHE A 127 5.54 11.01 -0.75
N SER A 128 6.67 11.61 -0.36
CA SER A 128 7.08 11.67 1.05
C SER A 128 6.13 12.48 1.94
N LYS A 129 5.35 13.40 1.35
CA LYS A 129 4.34 14.17 2.06
C LYS A 129 3.02 13.42 2.12
N ILE A 130 2.63 12.73 1.04
CA ILE A 130 1.41 11.91 0.94
C ILE A 130 1.48 10.74 1.94
N PHE A 131 2.57 9.96 1.91
CA PHE A 131 2.74 8.78 2.76
C PHE A 131 3.50 9.07 4.06
N ARG A 132 3.82 10.35 4.33
CA ARG A 132 4.52 10.83 5.54
C ARG A 132 5.81 10.07 5.84
N THR A 133 6.51 9.64 4.79
CA THR A 133 7.77 8.91 4.88
C THR A 133 8.97 9.86 4.97
N ASN A 134 10.12 9.35 5.41
CA ASN A 134 11.35 10.15 5.42
C ASN A 134 11.78 10.49 4.00
N LYS A 135 11.98 11.77 3.69
CA LYS A 135 12.31 12.26 2.34
C LYS A 135 13.57 11.60 1.75
N ILE A 136 14.61 11.40 2.56
CA ILE A 136 15.90 10.84 2.13
C ILE A 136 15.74 9.35 1.82
N LEU A 137 15.13 8.59 2.73
CA LEU A 137 14.89 7.16 2.53
C LEU A 137 13.93 6.90 1.38
N THR A 138 12.91 7.75 1.22
CA THR A 138 11.98 7.69 0.10
C THR A 138 12.69 7.91 -1.22
N TRP A 139 13.52 8.96 -1.31
CA TRP A 139 14.26 9.24 -2.54
C TRP A 139 15.25 8.13 -2.91
N LEU A 140 15.85 7.51 -1.89
CA LEU A 140 16.83 6.43 -2.07
C LEU A 140 16.19 5.09 -2.44
N LEU A 141 15.10 4.71 -1.76
CA LEU A 141 14.60 3.34 -1.75
C LEU A 141 13.16 3.19 -2.24
N ALA A 142 12.33 4.23 -2.17
CA ALA A 142 10.91 4.07 -2.51
C ALA A 142 10.72 4.07 -4.03
N PRO A 143 10.10 3.03 -4.61
CA PRO A 143 9.64 3.05 -5.99
C PRO A 143 8.36 3.90 -6.10
N ALA A 144 8.53 5.21 -5.92
CA ALA A 144 7.43 6.15 -5.68
C ALA A 144 6.39 6.15 -6.81
N SER A 145 6.80 6.06 -8.09
CA SER A 145 5.86 6.06 -9.21
C SER A 145 5.03 4.77 -9.27
N ILE A 146 5.63 3.63 -8.91
CA ILE A 146 4.93 2.33 -8.88
C ILE A 146 3.94 2.27 -7.72
N VAL A 147 4.36 2.70 -6.53
CA VAL A 147 3.50 2.67 -5.32
C VAL A 147 2.37 3.68 -5.46
N LEU A 148 2.70 4.92 -5.83
CA LEU A 148 1.69 5.96 -6.04
C LEU A 148 0.77 5.58 -7.20
N GLY A 149 1.31 5.10 -8.32
CA GLY A 149 0.50 4.65 -9.44
C GLY A 149 -0.47 3.54 -9.05
N SER A 150 0.02 2.51 -8.36
CA SER A 150 -0.81 1.42 -7.83
C SER A 150 -1.89 1.89 -6.86
N ALA A 151 -1.57 2.82 -5.96
CA ALA A 151 -2.55 3.38 -5.03
C ALA A 151 -3.61 4.20 -5.77
N LEU A 152 -3.21 5.03 -6.71
CA LEU A 152 -4.09 5.95 -7.42
C LEU A 152 -4.95 5.28 -8.49
N CYS A 153 -4.48 4.23 -9.17
CA CYS A 153 -5.25 3.50 -10.19
C CYS A 153 -6.58 2.92 -9.68
N HIS A 154 -6.71 2.72 -8.38
CA HIS A 154 -7.88 2.10 -7.76
C HIS A 154 -8.44 2.92 -6.60
N MET A 155 -8.28 4.24 -6.63
CA MET A 155 -8.90 5.10 -5.63
C MET A 155 -10.38 5.33 -5.94
N ALA A 156 -11.22 5.07 -4.94
CA ALA A 156 -12.64 5.39 -4.98
C ALA A 156 -12.98 6.38 -3.86
N ARG A 157 -13.66 7.48 -4.20
CA ARG A 157 -14.13 8.43 -3.18
C ARG A 157 -15.25 7.77 -2.38
N VAL A 158 -15.12 7.79 -1.06
CA VAL A 158 -16.14 7.32 -0.12
C VAL A 158 -16.86 8.48 0.58
N HIS A 159 -16.19 9.63 0.80
CA HIS A 159 -16.79 10.79 1.46
C HIS A 159 -16.16 12.13 1.04
N GLY A 160 -16.85 13.23 1.30
CA GLY A 160 -16.31 14.60 1.22
C GLY A 160 -16.39 15.28 -0.16
N ASN A 161 -15.63 16.35 -0.33
CA ASN A 161 -15.74 17.31 -1.44
C ASN A 161 -15.44 16.71 -2.83
N ALA A 162 -16.36 16.89 -3.78
CA ALA A 162 -16.24 16.45 -5.17
C ALA A 162 -15.22 17.26 -6.00
N GLU A 163 -14.91 18.50 -5.65
CA GLU A 163 -13.86 19.29 -6.32
C GLU A 163 -12.48 18.63 -6.18
N ILE A 164 -12.19 18.11 -4.98
CA ILE A 164 -10.96 17.38 -4.69
C ILE A 164 -10.89 16.09 -5.53
N GLU A 165 -12.04 15.47 -5.81
CA GLU A 165 -12.12 14.32 -6.73
C GLU A 165 -11.63 14.68 -8.14
N GLY A 166 -11.95 15.88 -8.63
CA GLY A 166 -11.45 16.37 -9.92
C GLY A 166 -9.92 16.41 -9.99
N SER A 167 -9.28 16.86 -8.90
CA SER A 167 -7.82 16.88 -8.76
C SER A 167 -7.21 15.46 -8.79
N VAL A 168 -7.88 14.48 -8.17
CA VAL A 168 -7.47 13.07 -8.20
C VAL A 168 -7.57 12.50 -9.61
N ARG A 169 -8.65 12.77 -10.32
CA ARG A 169 -8.86 12.31 -11.71
C ARG A 169 -7.80 12.84 -12.67
N ALA A 170 -7.47 14.13 -12.55
CA ALA A 170 -6.42 14.74 -13.36
C ALA A 170 -5.07 14.04 -13.16
N MET A 171 -4.75 13.66 -11.92
CA MET A 171 -3.54 12.92 -11.59
C MET A 171 -3.59 11.48 -12.09
N GLN A 172 -4.71 10.77 -11.92
CA GLN A 172 -4.89 9.41 -12.45
C GLN A 172 -4.67 9.35 -13.97
N ALA A 173 -5.07 10.39 -14.71
CA ALA A 173 -4.88 10.46 -16.16
C ALA A 173 -3.42 10.64 -16.61
N THR A 174 -2.53 11.09 -15.73
CA THR A 174 -1.09 11.27 -16.02
C THR A 174 -0.21 10.14 -15.51
N ILE A 175 -0.71 9.34 -14.56
CA ILE A 175 -0.03 8.18 -13.98
C ILE A 175 0.20 7.09 -15.05
N GLY A 176 1.35 6.40 -14.94
CA GLY A 176 1.73 5.32 -15.86
C GLY A 176 2.32 5.80 -17.19
N LYS A 177 2.26 7.10 -17.49
CA LYS A 177 2.90 7.70 -18.68
C LYS A 177 4.34 8.14 -18.46
N GLU A 178 4.88 7.98 -17.24
CA GLU A 178 6.19 8.51 -16.88
C GLU A 178 7.37 7.64 -17.34
N LYS A 179 8.43 8.31 -17.81
CA LYS A 179 9.67 7.74 -18.36
C LYS A 179 10.58 7.07 -17.32
N HIS A 180 10.25 7.11 -16.02
CA HIS A 180 11.15 6.73 -14.91
C HIS A 180 11.00 5.28 -14.39
N ILE A 181 10.46 4.38 -15.22
CA ILE A 181 10.12 2.99 -14.83
C ILE A 181 11.36 2.17 -14.42
N LEU A 182 12.53 2.38 -15.03
CA LEU A 182 13.72 1.55 -14.74
C LEU A 182 14.38 1.89 -13.39
N PRO A 183 14.67 3.16 -13.06
CA PRO A 183 15.13 3.53 -11.71
C PRO A 183 14.20 3.03 -10.61
N ASP A 184 12.88 3.11 -10.81
CA ASP A 184 11.92 2.64 -9.82
C ASP A 184 11.89 1.11 -9.69
N LEU A 185 12.12 0.37 -10.77
CA LEU A 185 12.28 -1.09 -10.68
C LEU A 185 13.55 -1.46 -9.88
N VAL A 186 14.65 -0.72 -10.06
CA VAL A 186 15.89 -0.93 -9.28
C VAL A 186 15.66 -0.61 -7.81
N ARG A 187 15.00 0.51 -7.49
CA ARG A 187 14.63 0.86 -6.11
C ARG A 187 13.73 -0.19 -5.48
N SER A 188 12.69 -0.65 -6.20
CA SER A 188 11.81 -1.74 -5.76
C SER A 188 12.59 -3.02 -5.48
N PHE A 189 13.53 -3.38 -6.36
CA PHE A 189 14.39 -4.54 -6.18
C PHE A 189 15.20 -4.42 -4.89
N LEU A 190 15.92 -3.31 -4.70
CA LEU A 190 16.74 -3.08 -3.51
C LEU A 190 15.90 -3.13 -2.23
N MET A 191 14.76 -2.42 -2.22
CA MET A 191 13.86 -2.37 -1.08
C MET A 191 13.35 -3.76 -0.71
N ASN A 192 12.88 -4.55 -1.69
CA ASN A 192 12.32 -5.87 -1.44
C ASN A 192 13.39 -6.91 -1.07
N VAL A 193 14.62 -6.80 -1.59
CA VAL A 193 15.74 -7.64 -1.16
C VAL A 193 16.12 -7.33 0.29
N ILE A 194 16.25 -6.05 0.65
CA ILE A 194 16.53 -5.64 2.03
C ILE A 194 15.43 -6.16 2.97
N LEU A 195 14.16 -6.02 2.57
CA LEU A 195 13.03 -6.50 3.37
C LEU A 195 13.04 -8.02 3.53
N ALA A 196 13.32 -8.78 2.46
CA ALA A 196 13.40 -10.24 2.49
C ALA A 196 14.59 -10.76 3.32
N LEU A 197 15.75 -10.12 3.21
CA LEU A 197 16.94 -10.46 4.01
C LEU A 197 16.71 -10.09 5.48
N GLY A 198 16.15 -8.91 5.75
CA GLY A 198 15.75 -8.48 7.08
C GLY A 198 14.77 -9.45 7.71
N ALA A 199 13.75 -9.91 6.96
CA ALA A 199 12.83 -10.95 7.40
C ALA A 199 13.57 -12.25 7.80
N THR A 200 14.54 -12.68 6.99
CA THR A 200 15.34 -13.88 7.27
C THR A 200 16.17 -13.73 8.55
N ILE A 201 16.83 -12.59 8.74
CA ILE A 201 17.63 -12.28 9.94
C ILE A 201 16.76 -12.19 11.20
N LEU A 202 15.54 -11.69 11.06
CA LEU A 202 14.59 -11.49 12.16
C LEU A 202 13.79 -12.74 12.51
N LEU A 203 13.83 -13.77 11.67
CA LEU A 203 13.11 -15.03 11.85
C LEU A 203 13.28 -15.66 13.25
N PRO A 204 14.49 -15.78 13.83
CA PRO A 204 14.64 -16.34 15.18
C PRO A 204 14.15 -15.41 16.29
N VAL A 205 13.88 -14.14 15.99
CA VAL A 205 13.58 -13.10 16.99
C VAL A 205 12.10 -12.71 17.01
N THR A 206 11.39 -12.85 15.89
CA THR A 206 10.00 -12.41 15.82
C THR A 206 9.17 -13.23 14.83
N ASN A 207 7.97 -13.59 15.28
CA ASN A 207 6.93 -14.22 14.47
C ASN A 207 6.42 -13.30 13.34
N LYS A 208 6.77 -12.00 13.36
CA LYS A 208 6.43 -11.05 12.28
C LYS A 208 7.36 -11.16 11.07
N ALA A 209 8.47 -11.89 11.16
CA ALA A 209 9.40 -12.07 10.05
C ALA A 209 8.71 -12.53 8.76
N THR A 210 7.81 -13.51 8.86
CA THR A 210 7.05 -14.01 7.71
C THR A 210 6.15 -12.95 7.09
N LYS A 211 5.60 -12.01 7.87
CA LYS A 211 4.85 -10.87 7.34
C LYS A 211 5.71 -10.03 6.39
N TYR A 212 6.92 -9.66 6.81
CA TYR A 212 7.84 -8.91 5.96
C TYR A 212 8.25 -9.69 4.70
N ALA A 213 8.42 -11.01 4.82
CA ALA A 213 8.70 -11.87 3.68
C ALA A 213 7.52 -11.94 2.68
N VAL A 214 6.27 -11.97 3.17
CA VAL A 214 5.06 -11.91 2.34
C VAL A 214 4.96 -10.56 1.63
N GLU A 215 5.18 -9.47 2.35
CA GLU A 215 5.21 -8.11 1.78
C GLU A 215 6.28 -7.98 0.69
N ALA A 216 7.50 -8.47 0.92
CA ALA A 216 8.57 -8.43 -0.06
C ALA A 216 8.19 -9.16 -1.36
N THR A 217 7.63 -10.37 -1.27
CA THR A 217 7.14 -11.12 -2.44
C THR A 217 6.02 -10.37 -3.15
N LYS A 218 5.03 -9.87 -2.39
CA LYS A 218 3.87 -9.13 -2.90
C LYS A 218 4.32 -7.90 -3.70
N TRP A 219 5.15 -7.04 -3.13
CA TRP A 219 5.64 -5.83 -3.78
C TRP A 219 6.58 -6.11 -4.95
N SER A 220 7.34 -7.21 -4.90
CA SER A 220 8.16 -7.66 -6.04
C SER A 220 7.29 -8.03 -7.24
N MET A 221 6.24 -8.82 -7.00
CA MET A 221 5.31 -9.23 -8.06
C MET A 221 4.52 -8.06 -8.61
N TYR A 222 4.07 -7.13 -7.75
CA TYR A 222 3.42 -5.90 -8.19
C TYR A 222 4.32 -5.04 -9.07
N ALA A 223 5.56 -4.78 -8.64
CA ALA A 223 6.48 -3.94 -9.41
C ALA A 223 6.80 -4.56 -10.78
N ALA A 224 7.02 -5.88 -10.81
CA ALA A 224 7.29 -6.60 -12.05
C ALA A 224 6.05 -6.64 -12.97
N THR A 225 4.84 -6.89 -12.45
CA THR A 225 3.62 -6.93 -13.26
C THR A 225 3.22 -5.55 -13.77
N TYR A 226 3.22 -4.53 -12.91
CA TYR A 226 2.93 -3.15 -13.30
C TYR A 226 3.80 -2.70 -14.48
N LEU A 227 5.06 -3.12 -14.51
CA LEU A 227 5.96 -2.82 -15.61
C LEU A 227 5.66 -3.59 -16.91
N MET A 228 5.17 -4.82 -16.81
CA MET A 228 4.91 -5.67 -17.98
C MET A 228 3.57 -5.35 -18.64
N ILE A 229 2.54 -5.10 -17.82
CA ILE A 229 1.15 -4.97 -18.26
C ILE A 229 0.51 -3.61 -17.96
N GLY A 230 1.17 -2.71 -17.23
CA GLY A 230 0.66 -1.36 -16.93
C GLY A 230 -0.48 -1.32 -15.91
N GLU A 231 -0.87 -2.47 -15.38
CA GLU A 231 -2.01 -2.63 -14.48
C GLU A 231 -1.64 -3.44 -13.24
N ARG A 232 -2.50 -3.39 -12.23
CA ARG A 232 -2.40 -4.20 -11.01
C ARG A 232 -3.32 -5.42 -11.12
N PRO A 233 -2.80 -6.59 -11.53
CA PRO A 233 -3.60 -7.81 -11.64
C PRO A 233 -4.02 -8.32 -10.25
N SER A 234 -5.13 -9.06 -10.19
CA SER A 234 -5.57 -9.74 -8.96
C SER A 234 -4.51 -10.72 -8.42
N LYS A 235 -4.52 -11.01 -7.11
CA LYS A 235 -3.58 -11.97 -6.48
C LYS A 235 -3.52 -13.31 -7.24
N ALA A 236 -4.69 -13.86 -7.59
CA ALA A 236 -4.79 -15.10 -8.35
C ALA A 236 -4.19 -14.99 -9.77
N SER A 237 -4.36 -13.84 -10.42
CA SER A 237 -3.77 -13.60 -11.75
C SER A 237 -2.26 -13.46 -11.67
N GLN A 238 -1.71 -12.82 -10.63
CA GLN A 238 -0.26 -12.74 -10.39
C GLN A 238 0.35 -14.10 -10.17
N LYS A 239 -0.26 -14.92 -9.32
CA LYS A 239 0.18 -16.30 -9.09
C LYS A 239 0.31 -17.05 -10.42
N ARG A 240 -0.78 -17.13 -11.19
CA ARG A 240 -0.80 -17.82 -12.49
C ARG A 240 0.26 -17.25 -13.45
N PHE A 241 0.46 -15.94 -13.43
CA PHE A 241 1.44 -15.26 -14.26
C PHE A 241 2.87 -15.68 -13.91
N PHE A 242 3.26 -15.60 -12.63
CA PHE A 242 4.62 -15.93 -12.20
C PHE A 242 4.90 -17.44 -12.19
N GLU A 243 3.90 -18.29 -11.99
CA GLU A 243 4.01 -19.74 -12.20
C GLU A 243 4.40 -20.05 -13.64
N ARG A 244 3.74 -19.44 -14.62
CA ARG A 244 4.06 -19.60 -16.04
C ARG A 244 5.46 -19.09 -16.40
N LEU A 245 5.97 -18.12 -15.65
CA LEU A 245 7.34 -17.61 -15.80
C LEU A 245 8.40 -18.43 -15.06
N GLY A 246 8.02 -19.55 -14.42
CA GLY A 246 8.94 -20.50 -13.80
C GLY A 246 9.29 -20.22 -12.33
N ILE A 247 8.48 -19.42 -11.63
CA ILE A 247 8.55 -19.35 -10.16
C ILE A 247 7.89 -20.60 -9.56
N ASP A 248 8.47 -21.15 -8.50
CA ASP A 248 8.01 -22.38 -7.81
C ASP A 248 6.54 -22.25 -7.38
N ALA A 249 5.66 -23.10 -7.91
CA ALA A 249 4.23 -23.07 -7.60
C ALA A 249 3.96 -23.22 -6.10
N ASN A 250 4.70 -24.11 -5.41
CA ASN A 250 4.56 -24.30 -3.97
C ASN A 250 4.89 -23.03 -3.17
N PHE A 251 5.86 -22.25 -3.64
CA PHE A 251 6.20 -20.97 -3.03
C PHE A 251 5.07 -19.95 -3.20
N LEU A 252 4.43 -19.93 -4.37
CA LEU A 252 3.34 -19.00 -4.68
C LEU A 252 2.01 -19.42 -4.04
N ASP A 253 1.72 -20.71 -3.95
CA ASP A 253 0.62 -21.26 -3.15
C ASP A 253 0.78 -20.82 -1.69
N ARG A 254 1.98 -21.00 -1.15
CA ARG A 254 2.24 -20.61 0.24
C ARG A 254 2.17 -19.09 0.45
N TRP A 255 2.60 -18.30 -0.52
CA TRP A 255 2.38 -16.85 -0.49
C TRP A 255 0.89 -16.50 -0.45
N MET A 256 0.04 -17.15 -1.25
CA MET A 256 -1.41 -16.90 -1.23
C MET A 256 -1.99 -17.17 0.15
N GLU A 257 -1.68 -18.33 0.75
CA GLU A 257 -2.14 -18.71 2.09
C GLU A 257 -1.66 -17.71 3.16
N LEU A 258 -0.36 -17.41 3.17
CA LEU A 258 0.25 -16.50 4.15
C LEU A 258 -0.19 -15.05 3.97
N SER A 259 -0.63 -14.65 2.78
CA SER A 259 -1.21 -13.32 2.51
C SER A 259 -2.59 -13.14 3.13
N GLN A 260 -3.28 -14.23 3.47
CA GLN A 260 -4.56 -14.20 4.16
C GLN A 260 -4.37 -14.31 5.67
N ASN A 261 -3.37 -15.09 6.11
CA ASN A 261 -3.05 -15.28 7.52
C ASN A 261 -1.53 -15.38 7.73
N TYR A 262 -0.92 -14.34 8.32
CA TYR A 262 0.52 -14.20 8.54
C TYR A 262 1.07 -15.13 9.64
N THR A 263 0.87 -16.44 9.49
CA THR A 263 1.45 -17.45 10.37
C THR A 263 2.97 -17.55 10.15
N PRO A 264 3.77 -17.78 11.21
CA PRO A 264 5.21 -17.98 11.05
C PRO A 264 5.52 -19.15 10.11
N ASP A 265 6.38 -18.90 9.12
CA ASP A 265 6.81 -19.89 8.15
C ASP A 265 8.29 -19.72 7.79
N VAL A 266 9.12 -20.59 8.34
CA VAL A 266 10.57 -20.57 8.16
C VAL A 266 10.95 -20.85 6.71
N LYS A 267 10.36 -21.89 6.10
CA LYS A 267 10.71 -22.35 4.76
C LYS A 267 10.39 -21.28 3.72
N TYR A 268 9.22 -20.65 3.84
CA TYR A 268 8.82 -19.54 2.99
C TYR A 268 9.77 -18.36 3.17
N THR A 269 9.99 -17.92 4.41
CA THR A 269 10.81 -16.74 4.72
C THR A 269 12.24 -16.86 4.20
N VAL A 270 12.89 -18.01 4.39
CA VAL A 270 14.26 -18.27 3.90
C VAL A 270 14.33 -18.35 2.38
N LYS A 271 13.26 -18.82 1.71
CA LYS A 271 13.18 -18.85 0.24
C LYS A 271 12.87 -17.49 -0.38
N THR A 272 12.33 -16.54 0.37
CA THR A 272 11.87 -15.25 -0.16
C THR A 272 12.97 -14.44 -0.84
N PRO A 273 14.18 -14.23 -0.26
CA PRO A 273 15.22 -13.43 -0.90
C PRO A 273 15.56 -13.91 -2.32
N TRP A 274 15.67 -15.22 -2.51
CA TRP A 274 15.95 -15.82 -3.81
C TRP A 274 14.82 -15.61 -4.82
N ASN A 275 13.57 -15.79 -4.39
CA ASN A 275 12.42 -15.59 -5.28
C ASN A 275 12.19 -14.11 -5.62
N VAL A 276 12.46 -13.18 -4.70
CA VAL A 276 12.46 -11.73 -4.97
C VAL A 276 13.44 -11.37 -6.09
N VAL A 277 14.65 -11.94 -6.06
CA VAL A 277 15.65 -11.76 -7.13
C VAL A 277 15.13 -12.31 -8.45
N LYS A 278 14.58 -13.53 -8.47
CA LYS A 278 14.02 -14.14 -9.68
C LYS A 278 12.89 -13.30 -10.28
N ILE A 279 11.94 -12.85 -9.45
CA ILE A 279 10.80 -12.04 -9.89
C ILE A 279 11.28 -10.74 -10.55
N HIS A 280 12.23 -10.04 -9.94
CA HIS A 280 12.78 -8.81 -10.53
C HIS A 280 13.61 -9.08 -11.77
N ALA A 281 14.40 -10.16 -11.82
CA ALA A 281 15.16 -10.55 -13.00
C ALA A 281 14.24 -10.81 -14.21
N LEU A 282 13.09 -11.45 -13.99
CA LEU A 282 12.04 -11.60 -15.01
C LEU A 282 11.48 -10.24 -15.44
N GLY A 283 11.21 -9.34 -14.48
CA GLY A 283 10.86 -7.93 -14.70
C GLY A 283 11.82 -7.21 -15.65
N PHE A 284 13.11 -7.26 -15.35
CA PHE A 284 14.16 -6.64 -16.15
C PHE A 284 14.29 -7.28 -17.54
N LYS A 285 14.18 -8.61 -17.64
CA LYS A 285 14.33 -9.32 -18.91
C LYS A 285 13.21 -8.97 -19.91
N ILE A 286 11.96 -8.93 -19.46
CA ILE A 286 10.81 -8.65 -20.34
C ILE A 286 10.84 -7.21 -20.84
N LYS A 287 11.33 -6.26 -20.04
CA LYS A 287 11.50 -4.87 -20.50
C LYS A 287 12.56 -4.72 -21.59
N LYS A 288 13.64 -5.51 -21.58
CA LYS A 288 14.65 -5.46 -22.64
C LYS A 288 14.14 -5.94 -24.00
N ILE A 289 12.99 -6.63 -24.03
CA ILE A 289 12.40 -7.20 -25.25
C ILE A 289 11.35 -6.26 -25.86
N LYS A 290 10.85 -5.26 -25.11
CA LYS A 290 9.96 -4.19 -25.60
C LYS A 290 10.76 -2.93 -25.89
#